data_AF-A0A6L7W7M3-F1
#
_entry.id   AF-A0A6L7W7M3-F1
#
_cell.length_a   1.000
_cell.length_b   1.000
_cell.length_c   1.000
_cell.angle_alpha   90.00
_cell.angle_beta   90.00
_cell.angle_gamma   90.00
#
_symmetry.space_group_name_H-M   'P 1'
#
loop_
_entity.id
_entity.type
_entity.pdbx_description
1 polymer ?
#
loop_
_entity_poly.entity_id
_entity_poly.type
_entity_poly.pdbx_seq_one_letter_code
_entity_poly.pdbx_strand_id
1 'polypeptide(L)'
;MENYGIIEAAKILKVTDKTIRNYINRGFLKPEKWNGTWRISRDEIEELFRKKFGKKMMENQIDMSHNPDQILVEKSEFEAQQQQLGKLSVIETVERELRAEIRSLNERNAQLEASSASGWTEARALKEELEKTREELNMAEEREKKAEQDANWLRRQQKEVEITAQKSAETIQKLREENQRLSDLLYQRALGLGRADVGDQHHKHQ
;
A
#
# COMPACT_ATOMS: atom_id res chain seq x y z
N MET A 1 24.19 70.77 27.67
CA MET A 1 23.69 69.77 26.71
C MET A 1 24.72 69.66 25.61
N GLU A 2 25.34 68.48 25.44
CA GLU A 2 26.30 68.25 24.36
C GLU A 2 25.55 68.11 23.04
N ASN A 3 25.89 68.97 22.08
CA ASN A 3 25.24 69.06 20.78
C ASN A 3 26.28 68.90 19.68
N TYR A 4 26.05 67.97 18.77
CA TYR A 4 27.00 67.59 17.72
C TYR A 4 26.58 68.14 16.36
N GLY A 5 27.56 68.57 15.56
CA GLY A 5 27.35 68.88 14.15
C GLY A 5 27.13 67.62 13.30
N ILE A 6 26.71 67.80 12.04
CA ILE A 6 26.51 66.69 11.09
C ILE A 6 27.76 65.81 10.95
N ILE A 7 28.94 66.43 10.86
CA ILE A 7 30.23 65.71 10.67
C ILE A 7 30.57 64.89 11.92
N GLU A 8 30.33 65.45 13.10
CA GLU A 8 30.60 64.77 14.37
C GLU A 8 29.62 63.60 14.59
N ALA A 9 28.34 63.82 14.31
CA ALA A 9 27.32 62.76 14.35
C ALA A 9 27.61 61.63 13.34
N ALA A 10 28.10 61.97 12.15
CA ALA A 10 28.51 61.00 11.13
C ALA A 10 29.65 60.10 11.64
N LYS A 11 30.65 60.69 12.31
CA LYS A 11 31.76 59.95 12.94
C LYS A 11 31.26 59.01 14.03
N ILE A 12 30.43 59.50 14.96
CA ILE A 12 29.91 58.71 16.09
C ILE A 12 29.07 57.52 15.59
N LEU A 13 28.17 57.75 14.64
CA LEU A 13 27.28 56.72 14.09
C LEU A 13 27.95 55.82 13.04
N LYS A 14 29.21 56.09 12.70
CA LYS A 14 29.98 55.44 11.63
C LYS A 14 29.20 55.39 10.33
N VAL A 15 28.72 56.55 9.87
CA VAL A 15 27.99 56.73 8.61
C VAL A 15 28.50 57.97 7.86
N THR A 16 28.08 58.16 6.62
CA THR A 16 28.44 59.37 5.86
C THR A 16 27.59 60.58 6.26
N ASP A 17 28.12 61.79 6.07
CA ASP A 17 27.36 63.05 6.23
C ASP A 17 26.06 63.06 5.44
N LYS A 18 26.06 62.43 4.24
CA LYS A 18 24.86 62.28 3.40
C LYS A 18 23.80 61.42 4.09
N THR A 19 24.22 60.36 4.76
CA THR A 19 23.33 59.51 5.55
C THR A 19 22.74 60.27 6.73
N ILE A 20 23.54 61.08 7.45
CA ILE A 20 23.03 61.93 8.54
C ILE A 20 22.00 62.94 8.02
N ARG A 21 22.27 63.64 6.91
CA ARG A 21 21.28 64.53 6.28
C ARG A 21 20.01 63.79 5.87
N ASN A 22 20.13 62.56 5.38
CA ASN A 22 18.98 61.72 5.05
C ASN A 22 18.17 61.33 6.30
N TYR A 23 18.83 61.05 7.43
CA TYR A 23 18.15 60.78 8.70
C TYR A 23 17.40 62.00 9.24
N ILE A 24 17.98 63.19 9.11
CA ILE A 24 17.28 64.45 9.41
C ILE A 24 16.06 64.61 8.49
N ASN A 25 16.23 64.47 7.17
CA ASN A 25 15.14 64.64 6.21
C ASN A 25 14.01 63.62 6.38
N ARG A 26 14.32 62.41 6.85
CA ARG A 26 13.35 61.34 7.13
C ARG A 26 12.78 61.39 8.55
N GLY A 27 13.18 62.35 9.37
CA GLY A 27 12.70 62.53 10.75
C GLY A 27 13.22 61.51 11.75
N PHE A 28 14.28 60.76 11.42
CA PHE A 28 14.95 59.85 12.36
C PHE A 28 15.85 60.58 13.37
N LEU A 29 16.28 61.80 13.02
CA LEU A 29 16.98 62.71 13.93
C LEU A 29 16.25 64.03 13.92
N LYS A 30 16.08 64.64 15.09
CA LYS A 30 15.48 65.97 15.24
C LYS A 30 16.55 67.01 15.61
N PRO A 31 17.24 67.59 14.62
CA PRO A 31 18.25 68.59 14.91
C PRO A 31 17.62 69.96 15.18
N GLU A 32 18.29 70.74 16.02
CA GLU A 32 18.02 72.16 16.19
C GLU A 32 18.95 72.98 15.30
N LYS A 33 18.42 74.05 14.70
CA LYS A 33 19.22 74.95 13.86
C LYS A 33 19.78 76.06 14.74
N TRP A 34 21.10 76.07 14.93
CA TRP A 34 21.79 77.10 15.69
C TRP A 34 22.88 77.76 14.84
N ASN A 35 22.82 79.09 14.71
CA ASN A 35 23.74 79.88 13.87
C ASN A 35 23.90 79.32 12.45
N GLY A 36 22.79 78.97 11.80
CA GLY A 36 22.78 78.43 10.44
C GLY A 36 23.25 76.98 10.29
N THR A 37 23.72 76.35 11.36
CA THR A 37 24.22 74.96 11.35
C THR A 37 23.27 74.04 12.10
N TRP A 38 23.10 72.81 11.61
CA TRP A 38 22.33 71.78 12.29
C TRP A 38 23.11 71.22 13.48
N ARG A 39 22.46 71.17 14.64
CA ARG A 39 22.96 70.61 15.89
C ARG A 39 22.05 69.48 16.32
N ILE A 40 22.62 68.30 16.53
CA ILE A 40 21.91 67.10 16.94
C ILE A 40 22.27 66.84 18.40
N SER A 41 21.27 66.66 19.26
CA SER A 41 21.52 66.36 20.68
C SER A 41 22.18 64.99 20.84
N ARG A 42 22.94 64.83 21.92
CA ARG A 42 23.53 63.55 22.30
C ARG A 42 22.48 62.44 22.42
N ASP A 43 21.34 62.74 23.02
CA ASP A 43 20.25 61.77 23.26
C ASP A 43 19.72 61.17 21.95
N GLU A 44 19.52 62.01 20.92
CA GLU A 44 19.07 61.57 19.60
C GLU A 44 20.11 60.67 18.91
N ILE A 45 21.40 60.97 19.08
CA ILE A 45 22.50 60.14 18.53
C ILE A 45 22.57 58.81 19.27
N GLU A 46 22.47 58.81 20.60
CA GLU A 46 22.50 57.59 21.41
C GLU A 46 21.29 56.68 21.12
N GLU A 47 20.10 57.26 20.94
CA GLU A 47 18.91 56.49 20.58
C GLU A 47 19.07 55.81 19.22
N LEU A 48 19.58 56.55 18.22
CA LEU A 48 19.81 56.01 16.89
C LEU A 48 20.92 54.94 16.90
N PHE A 49 21.97 55.15 17.70
CA PHE A 49 23.05 54.18 17.89
C PHE A 49 22.52 52.88 18.52
N ARG A 50 21.68 52.98 19.56
CA ARG A 50 21.03 51.83 20.20
C ARG A 50 20.15 51.04 19.24
N LYS A 51 19.37 51.74 18.39
CA LYS A 51 18.53 51.10 17.36
C LYS A 51 19.36 50.38 16.29
N LYS A 52 20.53 50.92 15.93
CA LYS A 52 21.40 50.36 14.88
C LYS A 52 22.29 49.21 15.36
N PHE A 53 22.80 49.28 16.59
CA PHE A 53 23.83 48.35 17.08
C PHE A 53 23.36 47.44 18.24
N GLY A 54 22.15 47.65 18.78
CA GLY A 54 21.58 46.84 19.85
C GLY A 54 22.20 47.09 21.23
N LYS A 55 21.49 46.70 22.30
CA LYS A 55 21.91 46.89 23.70
C LYS A 55 23.25 46.22 24.06
N LYS A 56 23.68 45.20 23.32
CA LYS A 56 24.88 44.39 23.63
C LYS A 56 26.20 45.16 23.57
N MET A 57 26.26 46.31 22.89
CA MET A 57 27.50 47.10 22.78
C MET A 57 27.72 48.10 23.93
N MET A 58 26.75 48.31 24.83
CA MET A 58 26.89 49.24 25.96
C MET A 58 27.38 48.57 27.26
N GLU A 59 27.41 47.24 27.32
CA GLU A 59 27.80 46.51 28.54
C GLU A 59 29.32 46.48 28.74
N ASN A 60 30.07 46.65 27.65
CA ASN A 60 31.49 46.96 27.71
C ASN A 60 31.64 48.48 27.62
N GLN A 61 32.13 49.10 28.69
CA GLN A 61 32.55 50.50 28.71
C GLN A 61 33.65 50.73 27.66
N ILE A 62 33.27 50.97 26.41
CA ILE A 62 34.18 51.50 25.40
C ILE A 62 34.27 53.00 25.68
N ASP A 63 35.35 53.36 26.35
CA ASP A 63 35.84 54.72 26.46
C ASP A 63 35.86 55.38 25.07
N MET A 64 34.97 56.35 24.84
CA MET A 64 34.82 57.04 23.56
C MET A 64 36.00 57.97 23.22
N SER A 65 37.08 57.95 24.01
CA SER A 65 38.29 58.73 23.74
C SER A 65 39.29 58.05 22.80
N HIS A 66 39.13 56.77 22.46
CA HIS A 66 40.11 56.04 21.66
C HIS A 66 39.70 55.88 20.19
N ASN A 67 40.60 56.35 19.33
CA ASN A 67 40.58 56.38 17.86
C ASN A 67 40.04 55.06 17.24
N PRO A 68 39.07 55.09 16.31
CA PRO A 68 38.40 53.88 15.80
C PRO A 68 39.19 53.05 14.77
N ASP A 69 40.45 53.38 14.49
CA ASP A 69 41.25 52.73 13.43
C ASP A 69 42.01 51.47 13.89
N GLN A 70 41.82 51.01 15.12
CA GLN A 70 42.45 49.78 15.60
C GLN A 70 41.43 48.86 16.29
N ILE A 71 40.81 47.99 15.48
CA ILE A 71 40.29 46.72 16.00
C ILE A 71 41.53 45.86 16.27
N LEU A 72 42.14 46.05 17.43
CA LEU A 72 43.17 45.16 17.95
C LEU A 72 42.46 43.91 18.48
N VAL A 73 42.18 42.96 17.59
CA VAL A 73 41.95 41.58 18.01
C VAL A 73 43.33 41.03 18.33
N GLU A 74 43.54 40.55 19.56
CA GLU A 74 44.79 39.87 19.87
C GLU A 74 44.97 38.70 18.91
N LYS A 75 46.18 38.52 18.38
CA LYS A 75 46.45 37.49 17.35
C LYS A 75 45.97 36.09 17.78
N SER A 76 46.03 35.82 19.09
CA SER A 76 45.50 34.62 19.75
C SER A 76 43.98 34.46 19.61
N GLU A 77 43.20 35.52 19.79
CA GLU A 77 41.74 35.51 19.67
C GLU A 77 41.31 35.33 18.20
N PHE A 78 42.02 35.96 17.27
CA PHE A 78 41.77 35.78 15.84
C PHE A 78 42.08 34.35 15.39
N GLU A 79 43.22 33.79 15.83
CA GLU A 79 43.57 32.39 15.54
C GLU A 79 42.55 31.41 16.15
N ALA A 80 42.06 31.67 17.37
CA ALA A 80 41.02 30.87 18.00
C ALA A 80 39.68 30.93 17.24
N GLN A 81 39.28 32.11 16.77
CA GLN A 81 38.07 32.30 15.96
C GLN A 81 38.17 31.60 14.59
N GLN A 82 39.33 31.67 13.94
CA GLN A 82 39.58 30.95 12.68
C GLN A 82 39.50 29.42 12.86
N GLN A 83 40.04 28.90 13.97
CA GLN A 83 39.89 27.47 14.28
C GLN A 83 38.44 27.06 14.54
N GLN A 84 37.65 27.91 15.21
CA GLN A 84 36.22 27.64 15.42
C GLN A 84 35.43 27.65 14.11
N LEU A 85 35.72 28.60 13.21
CA LEU A 85 35.10 28.66 11.88
C LEU A 85 35.43 27.41 11.04
N GLY A 86 36.67 26.93 11.09
CA GLY A 86 37.06 25.67 10.44
C GLY A 86 36.31 24.45 10.99
N LYS A 87 36.12 24.37 12.33
CA LYS A 87 35.31 23.31 12.94
C LYS A 87 33.83 23.39 12.51
N LEU A 88 33.29 24.61 12.44
CA LEU A 88 31.93 24.85 11.95
C LEU A 88 31.75 24.41 10.51
N SER A 89 32.70 24.71 9.61
CA SER A 89 32.57 24.28 8.21
C SER A 89 32.57 22.75 8.06
N VAL A 90 33.37 22.05 8.87
CA VAL A 90 33.38 20.57 8.89
C VAL A 90 32.05 20.02 9.39
N ILE A 91 31.47 20.62 10.43
CA ILE A 91 30.15 20.22 10.95
C ILE A 91 29.06 20.46 9.90
N GLU A 92 29.08 21.59 9.21
CA GLU A 92 28.11 21.90 8.14
C GLU A 92 28.21 20.90 6.97
N THR A 93 29.42 20.45 6.62
CA THR A 93 29.59 19.41 5.59
C THR A 93 29.01 18.08 6.04
N VAL A 94 29.29 17.66 7.28
CA VAL A 94 28.76 16.42 7.85
C VAL A 94 27.24 16.47 7.96
N GLU A 95 26.69 17.61 8.38
CA GLU A 95 25.23 17.78 8.48
C GLU A 95 24.57 17.68 7.09
N ARG A 96 25.21 18.24 6.05
CA ARG A 96 24.72 18.15 4.68
C ARG A 96 24.75 16.71 4.16
N GLU A 97 25.81 15.96 4.45
CA GLU A 97 25.95 14.54 4.12
C GLU A 97 24.89 13.70 4.82
N LEU A 98 24.71 13.87 6.14
CA LEU A 98 23.67 13.17 6.91
C LEU A 98 22.26 13.48 6.38
N ARG A 99 21.97 14.74 6.00
CA ARG A 99 20.70 15.10 5.37
C ARG A 99 20.51 14.46 4.00
N ALA A 100 21.58 14.22 3.25
CA ALA A 100 21.51 13.49 1.99
C ALA A 100 21.25 11.99 2.24
N GLU A 101 21.92 11.41 3.22
CA GLU A 101 21.75 10.02 3.62
C GLU A 101 20.32 9.74 4.14
N ILE A 102 19.78 10.60 5.00
CA ILE A 102 18.39 10.50 5.49
C ILE A 102 17.39 10.54 4.33
N ARG A 103 17.60 11.38 3.31
CA ARG A 103 16.73 11.43 2.13
C ARG A 103 16.77 10.14 1.32
N SER A 104 17.97 9.60 1.09
CA SER A 104 18.17 8.32 0.40
C SER A 104 17.50 7.16 1.14
N LEU A 105 17.66 7.10 2.47
CA LEU A 105 17.03 6.08 3.31
C LEU A 105 15.50 6.18 3.29
N ASN A 106 14.95 7.40 3.33
CA ASN A 106 13.51 7.62 3.24
C ASN A 106 12.94 7.20 1.87
N GLU A 107 13.63 7.51 0.76
CA GLU A 107 13.24 7.05 -0.57
C GLU A 107 13.25 5.51 -0.65
N ARG A 108 14.29 4.88 -0.10
CA ARG A 108 14.38 3.42 -0.06
C ARG A 108 13.30 2.79 0.81
N ASN A 109 12.95 3.40 1.95
CA ASN A 109 11.82 2.95 2.77
C ASN A 109 10.49 3.05 2.01
N ALA A 110 10.23 4.17 1.34
CA ALA A 110 9.02 4.34 0.55
C ALA A 110 8.90 3.29 -0.57
N GLN A 111 10.02 2.94 -1.22
CA GLN A 111 10.06 1.87 -2.22
C GLN A 111 9.76 0.48 -1.62
N LEU A 112 10.31 0.20 -0.43
CA LEU A 112 10.07 -1.06 0.28
C LEU A 112 8.61 -1.17 0.76
N GLU A 113 8.03 -0.09 1.27
CA GLU A 113 6.63 -0.05 1.67
C GLU A 113 5.70 -0.27 0.46
N ALA A 114 5.98 0.39 -0.67
CA ALA A 114 5.23 0.20 -1.90
C ALA A 114 5.31 -1.25 -2.43
N SER A 115 6.52 -1.84 -2.41
CA SER A 115 6.73 -3.24 -2.83
C SER A 115 6.08 -4.24 -1.88
N SER A 116 6.05 -3.93 -0.59
CA SER A 116 5.37 -4.76 0.40
C SER A 116 3.86 -4.69 0.18
N ALA A 117 3.31 -3.49 -0.01
CA ALA A 117 1.89 -3.28 -0.30
C ALA A 117 1.46 -3.99 -1.59
N SER A 118 2.27 -3.95 -2.65
CA SER A 118 1.99 -4.69 -3.89
C SER A 118 2.00 -6.20 -3.66
N GLY A 119 2.97 -6.72 -2.89
CA GLY A 119 3.01 -8.13 -2.51
C GLY A 119 1.78 -8.60 -1.72
N TRP A 120 1.24 -7.76 -0.83
CA TRP A 120 -0.02 -8.04 -0.13
C TRP A 120 -1.22 -8.06 -1.06
N THR A 121 -1.28 -7.17 -2.06
CA THR A 121 -2.35 -7.17 -3.05
C THR A 121 -2.30 -8.39 -3.96
N GLU A 122 -1.11 -8.80 -4.40
CA GLU A 122 -0.91 -10.01 -5.21
C GLU A 122 -1.25 -11.27 -4.41
N ALA A 123 -0.79 -11.38 -3.16
CA ALA A 123 -1.10 -12.52 -2.30
C ALA A 123 -2.61 -12.63 -2.01
N ARG A 124 -3.31 -11.50 -1.89
CA ARG A 124 -4.77 -11.48 -1.72
C ARG A 124 -5.50 -11.93 -2.97
N ALA A 125 -5.10 -11.45 -4.14
CA ALA A 125 -5.68 -11.87 -5.42
C ALA A 125 -5.50 -13.38 -5.65
N LEU A 126 -4.29 -13.91 -5.41
CA LEU A 126 -4.02 -15.35 -5.52
C LEU A 126 -4.86 -16.17 -4.53
N LYS A 127 -5.10 -15.66 -3.33
CA LYS A 127 -5.97 -16.33 -2.36
C LYS A 127 -7.42 -16.40 -2.84
N GLU A 128 -7.95 -15.31 -3.40
CA GLU A 128 -9.30 -15.28 -3.98
C GLU A 128 -9.43 -16.23 -5.18
N GLU A 129 -8.42 -16.30 -6.05
CA GLU A 129 -8.38 -17.28 -7.15
C GLU A 129 -8.32 -18.73 -6.65
N LEU A 130 -7.55 -19.00 -5.59
CA LEU A 130 -7.49 -20.32 -4.96
C LEU A 130 -8.83 -20.73 -4.32
N GLU A 131 -9.54 -19.79 -3.68
CA GLU A 131 -10.87 -20.07 -3.13
C GLU A 131 -11.86 -20.38 -4.25
N LYS A 132 -11.87 -19.59 -5.32
CA LYS A 132 -12.74 -19.83 -6.48
C LYS A 132 -12.47 -21.19 -7.14
N THR A 133 -11.20 -21.53 -7.35
CA THR A 133 -10.84 -22.83 -7.95
C THR A 133 -11.19 -24.02 -7.04
N ARG A 134 -11.13 -23.85 -5.71
CA ARG A 134 -11.62 -24.86 -4.76
C ARG A 134 -13.13 -25.04 -4.81
N GLU A 135 -13.89 -23.96 -4.93
CA GLU A 135 -15.33 -24.03 -5.10
C GLU A 135 -15.72 -24.73 -6.41
N GLU A 136 -15.06 -24.38 -7.52
CA GLU A 136 -15.26 -25.04 -8.81
C GLU A 136 -14.94 -26.54 -8.76
N LEU A 137 -13.86 -26.92 -8.06
CA LEU A 137 -13.49 -28.31 -7.84
C LEU A 137 -14.55 -29.06 -7.02
N ASN A 138 -15.01 -28.49 -5.90
CA ASN A 138 -16.06 -29.11 -5.09
C ASN A 138 -17.35 -29.34 -5.90
N MET A 139 -17.75 -28.35 -6.69
CA MET A 139 -18.91 -28.47 -7.58
C MET A 139 -18.72 -29.55 -8.66
N ALA A 140 -17.49 -29.73 -9.15
CA ALA A 140 -17.16 -30.79 -10.10
C ALA A 140 -17.22 -32.18 -9.43
N GLU A 141 -16.68 -32.33 -8.23
CA GLU A 141 -16.74 -33.58 -7.46
C GLU A 141 -18.17 -33.99 -7.13
N GLU A 142 -19.04 -33.03 -6.77
CA GLU A 142 -20.46 -33.31 -6.54
C GLU A 142 -21.16 -33.78 -7.83
N ARG A 143 -20.85 -33.17 -8.97
CA ARG A 143 -21.37 -33.59 -10.28
C ARG A 143 -20.88 -34.99 -10.65
N GLU A 144 -19.62 -35.31 -10.38
CA GLU A 144 -19.05 -36.63 -10.62
C GLU A 144 -19.73 -37.70 -9.75
N LYS A 145 -19.87 -37.46 -8.44
CA LYS A 145 -20.59 -38.35 -7.53
C LYS A 145 -22.03 -38.59 -7.98
N LYS A 146 -22.72 -37.55 -8.42
CA LYS A 146 -24.07 -37.67 -8.95
C LYS A 146 -24.11 -38.49 -10.23
N ALA A 147 -23.19 -38.24 -11.17
CA ALA A 147 -23.08 -39.00 -12.40
C ALA A 147 -22.77 -40.49 -12.13
N GLU A 148 -21.95 -40.79 -11.13
CA GLU A 148 -21.66 -42.16 -10.70
C GLU A 148 -22.90 -42.85 -10.11
N GLN A 149 -23.67 -42.15 -9.28
CA GLN A 149 -24.94 -42.65 -8.74
C GLN A 149 -25.95 -42.93 -9.85
N ASP A 150 -26.10 -42.01 -10.80
CA ASP A 150 -26.99 -42.15 -11.96
C ASP A 150 -26.55 -43.33 -12.85
N ALA A 151 -25.24 -43.48 -13.11
CA ALA A 151 -24.71 -44.60 -13.87
C ALA A 151 -24.94 -45.95 -13.16
N ASN A 152 -24.76 -46.00 -11.84
CA ASN A 152 -25.03 -47.20 -11.05
C ASN A 152 -26.52 -47.55 -11.04
N TRP A 153 -27.40 -46.55 -10.97
CA TRP A 153 -28.85 -46.76 -11.09
C TRP A 153 -29.22 -47.32 -12.47
N LEU A 154 -28.69 -46.74 -13.55
CA LEU A 154 -28.92 -47.23 -14.92
C LEU A 154 -28.44 -48.68 -15.10
N ARG A 155 -27.29 -49.05 -14.54
CA ARG A 155 -26.79 -50.44 -14.57
C ARG A 155 -27.73 -51.41 -13.86
N ARG A 156 -28.36 -51.00 -12.75
CA ARG A 156 -29.36 -51.84 -12.07
C ARG A 156 -30.62 -52.01 -12.91
N GLN A 157 -31.12 -50.93 -13.48
CA GLN A 157 -32.28 -50.97 -14.37
C GLN A 157 -32.04 -51.84 -15.60
N GLN A 158 -30.86 -51.74 -16.22
CA GLN A 158 -30.47 -52.63 -17.33
C GLN A 158 -30.49 -54.10 -16.93
N LYS A 159 -29.95 -54.44 -15.75
CA LYS A 159 -29.98 -55.82 -15.23
C LYS A 159 -31.41 -56.30 -14.98
N GLU A 160 -32.29 -55.47 -14.43
CA GLU A 160 -33.70 -55.81 -14.21
C GLU A 160 -34.40 -56.09 -15.54
N VAL A 161 -34.20 -55.22 -16.54
CA VAL A 161 -34.72 -55.41 -17.89
C VAL A 161 -34.19 -56.71 -18.49
N GLU A 162 -32.89 -56.99 -18.39
CA GLU A 162 -32.27 -58.21 -18.89
C GLU A 162 -32.86 -59.47 -18.24
N ILE A 163 -33.04 -59.47 -16.92
CA ILE A 163 -33.68 -60.58 -16.19
C ILE A 163 -35.14 -60.77 -16.65
N THR A 164 -35.89 -59.68 -16.82
CA THR A 164 -37.29 -59.77 -17.28
C THR A 164 -37.37 -60.30 -18.71
N ALA A 165 -36.45 -59.86 -19.58
CA ALA A 165 -36.34 -60.34 -20.94
C ALA A 165 -36.00 -61.84 -20.97
N GLN A 166 -35.04 -62.31 -20.17
CA GLN A 166 -34.69 -63.74 -20.05
C GLN A 166 -35.91 -64.57 -19.60
N LYS A 167 -36.61 -64.15 -18.54
CA LYS A 167 -37.82 -64.83 -18.07
C LYS A 167 -38.92 -64.88 -19.14
N SER A 168 -39.11 -63.79 -19.88
CA SER A 168 -40.07 -63.75 -20.98
C SER A 168 -39.68 -64.70 -22.12
N ALA A 169 -38.40 -64.78 -22.46
CA ALA A 169 -37.88 -65.69 -23.48
C ALA A 169 -38.06 -67.16 -23.09
N GLU A 170 -37.77 -67.52 -21.83
CA GLU A 170 -38.04 -68.86 -21.29
C GLU A 170 -39.52 -69.23 -21.37
N THR A 171 -40.40 -68.27 -21.04
CA THR A 171 -41.86 -68.47 -21.09
C THR A 171 -42.33 -68.69 -22.53
N ILE A 172 -41.84 -67.88 -23.48
CA ILE A 172 -42.14 -68.04 -24.91
C ILE A 172 -41.64 -69.39 -25.42
N GLN A 173 -40.45 -69.83 -24.98
CA GLN A 173 -39.89 -71.12 -25.37
C GLN A 173 -40.76 -72.29 -24.88
N LYS A 174 -41.21 -72.27 -23.62
CA LYS A 174 -42.15 -73.27 -23.09
C LYS A 174 -43.46 -73.31 -23.88
N LEU A 175 -44.03 -72.15 -24.20
CA LEU A 175 -45.25 -72.06 -25.02
C LEU A 175 -45.04 -72.58 -26.45
N ARG A 176 -43.86 -72.40 -27.04
CA ARG A 176 -43.52 -72.98 -28.35
C ARG A 176 -43.44 -74.50 -28.28
N GLU A 177 -42.78 -75.05 -27.26
CA GLU A 177 -42.68 -76.49 -27.05
C GLU A 177 -44.07 -77.13 -26.80
N GLU A 178 -44.92 -76.48 -26.01
CA GLU A 178 -46.28 -76.95 -25.76
C GLU A 178 -47.15 -76.90 -27.02
N ASN A 179 -47.09 -75.81 -27.79
CA ASN A 179 -47.77 -75.73 -29.09
C ASN A 179 -47.30 -76.81 -30.06
N GLN A 180 -45.99 -77.11 -30.09
CA GLN A 180 -45.45 -78.19 -30.91
C GLN A 180 -46.03 -79.54 -30.48
N ARG A 181 -46.03 -79.85 -29.17
CA ARG A 181 -46.63 -81.08 -28.64
C ARG A 181 -48.11 -81.21 -28.98
N LEU A 182 -48.87 -80.13 -28.84
CA LEU A 182 -50.29 -80.09 -29.19
C LEU A 182 -50.49 -80.32 -30.69
N SER A 183 -49.67 -79.68 -31.53
CA SER A 183 -49.68 -79.90 -32.98
C SER A 183 -49.39 -81.36 -33.34
N ASP A 184 -48.38 -81.97 -32.71
CA ASP A 184 -48.02 -83.37 -32.93
C ASP A 184 -49.15 -84.33 -32.49
N LEU A 185 -49.80 -84.06 -31.35
CA LEU A 185 -50.96 -84.83 -30.87
C LEU A 185 -52.15 -84.72 -31.82
N LEU A 186 -52.45 -83.51 -32.33
CA LEU A 186 -53.49 -83.30 -33.32
C LEU A 186 -53.19 -84.06 -34.61
N TYR A 187 -51.93 -84.05 -35.05
CA TYR A 187 -51.48 -84.80 -36.21
C TYR A 187 -51.62 -86.32 -36.00
N GLN A 188 -51.20 -86.86 -34.85
CA GLN A 188 -51.38 -88.28 -34.51
C GLN A 188 -52.85 -88.69 -34.45
N ARG A 189 -53.72 -87.83 -33.91
CA ARG A 189 -55.18 -88.05 -33.87
C ARG A 189 -55.78 -88.04 -35.28
N ALA A 190 -55.36 -87.12 -36.15
CA ALA A 190 -55.83 -87.04 -37.54
C ALA A 190 -55.42 -88.26 -38.37
N LEU A 191 -54.26 -88.86 -38.08
CA LEU A 191 -53.79 -90.09 -38.72
C LEU A 191 -54.39 -91.38 -38.13
N GLY A 192 -55.25 -91.29 -37.10
CA GLY A 192 -55.90 -92.46 -36.49
C GLY A 192 -54.96 -93.33 -35.63
N LEU A 193 -53.81 -92.81 -35.19
CA LEU A 193 -52.78 -93.57 -34.47
C LEU A 193 -52.92 -93.55 -32.93
N GLY A 194 -54.09 -93.17 -32.41
CA GLY A 194 -54.38 -93.18 -30.97
C GLY A 194 -54.61 -94.61 -30.44
N ARG A 195 -53.86 -95.04 -29.43
CA ARG A 195 -53.98 -96.37 -28.80
C ARG A 195 -55.43 -96.70 -28.42
N ALA A 196 -55.82 -97.93 -28.76
CA ALA A 196 -56.90 -98.68 -28.15
C ALA A 196 -56.63 -98.90 -26.64
N ASP A 197 -57.59 -98.49 -25.80
CA ASP A 197 -58.10 -99.18 -24.60
C ASP A 197 -58.70 -98.15 -23.64
N VAL A 198 -60.03 -98.06 -23.58
CA VAL A 198 -60.81 -98.20 -22.34
C VAL A 198 -62.25 -98.53 -22.76
N GLY A 199 -62.71 -99.75 -22.47
CA GLY A 199 -64.12 -100.09 -22.66
C GLY A 199 -64.49 -101.55 -22.46
N ASP A 200 -64.09 -102.19 -21.35
CA ASP A 200 -64.87 -103.33 -20.86
C ASP A 200 -64.73 -103.55 -19.34
N GLN A 201 -65.60 -102.89 -18.58
CA GLN A 201 -66.02 -103.34 -17.25
C GLN A 201 -67.52 -103.06 -17.09
N HIS A 202 -68.35 -103.99 -17.56
CA HIS A 202 -69.69 -104.19 -17.02
C HIS A 202 -69.96 -105.69 -16.77
N HIS A 203 -70.19 -105.97 -15.47
CA HIS A 203 -70.95 -107.07 -14.87
C HIS A 203 -71.52 -108.19 -15.75
N LYS A 204 -71.26 -109.44 -15.36
CA LYS A 204 -72.32 -110.47 -15.23
C LYS A 204 -72.11 -111.33 -13.97
N HIS A 205 -73.21 -111.47 -13.24
CA HIS A 205 -73.47 -112.45 -12.18
C HIS A 205 -73.34 -113.90 -12.68
N GLN A 206 -72.70 -114.77 -11.89
CA GLN A 206 -73.29 -115.91 -11.18
C GLN A 206 -72.23 -116.55 -10.26
#